data_AF-A0A1A0PBY4-F1
#
_entry.id   AF-A0A1A0PBY4-F1
#
_cell.length_a   1.000
_cell.length_b   1.000
_cell.length_c   1.000
_cell.angle_alpha   90.00
_cell.angle_beta   90.00
_cell.angle_gamma   90.00
#
_symmetry.space_group_name_H-M   'P 1'
#
loop_
_entity.id
_entity.type
_entity.pdbx_description
1 polymer ?
#
loop_
_entity_poly.entity_id
_entity_poly.type
_entity_poly.pdbx_seq_one_letter_code
_entity_poly.pdbx_strand_id
1 'polypeptide(L)'
;MGTIARLLGIAVVLAGTALGTAGPSSADQVMEGIYKFNAPGLPPATWTIYPICVPTVGDLRVPLELPVACTLKVVSSTKNETTFELNSLNWGGDAHLTGGLWTLTTHKDEGFLCPDGSRESSVDTYKFDDVTLTGEHTSLHTAVCGVQPG
;
A
#
# COMPACT_ATOMS: atom_id res chain seq x y z
N MET A 1 -73.57 18.65 42.67
CA MET A 1 -73.20 17.64 41.65
C MET A 1 -71.75 17.81 41.26
N GLY A 2 -70.86 16.91 41.73
CA GLY A 2 -69.64 16.57 40.98
C GLY A 2 -70.04 15.87 39.67
N THR A 3 -69.18 15.58 38.70
CA THR A 3 -67.83 15.03 38.85
C THR A 3 -67.16 14.94 37.46
N ILE A 4 -65.83 15.03 37.45
CA ILE A 4 -64.87 14.37 36.54
C ILE A 4 -64.70 14.95 35.12
N ALA A 5 -63.70 15.82 35.00
CA ALA A 5 -62.92 16.00 33.79
C ALA A 5 -61.97 14.81 33.61
N ARG A 6 -61.98 14.16 32.44
CA ARG A 6 -60.93 13.23 32.00
C ARG A 6 -60.16 13.89 30.87
N LEU A 7 -59.08 14.59 31.21
CA LEU A 7 -58.08 15.01 30.23
C LEU A 7 -57.06 13.88 30.12
N LEU A 8 -57.11 13.16 28.99
CA LEU A 8 -56.10 12.18 28.59
C LEU A 8 -54.81 12.95 28.24
N GLY A 9 -53.78 12.81 29.08
CA GLY A 9 -52.45 13.32 28.81
C GLY A 9 -51.75 12.45 27.75
N ILE A 10 -51.31 13.08 26.65
CA ILE A 10 -50.45 12.44 25.66
C ILE A 10 -49.00 12.72 26.08
N ALA A 11 -48.32 11.70 26.60
CA ALA A 11 -46.88 11.75 26.85
C ALA A 11 -46.15 11.54 25.52
N VAL A 12 -45.53 12.60 24.99
CA VAL A 12 -44.65 12.52 23.81
C VAL A 12 -43.26 12.09 24.29
N VAL A 13 -42.90 10.83 24.05
CA VAL A 13 -41.53 10.33 24.26
C VAL A 13 -40.73 10.65 23.00
N LEU A 14 -39.94 11.72 23.04
CA LEU A 14 -38.95 12.03 22.01
C LEU A 14 -37.76 11.08 22.16
N ALA A 15 -37.75 9.98 21.41
CA ALA A 15 -36.57 9.14 21.25
C ALA A 15 -35.56 9.87 20.35
N GLY A 16 -34.57 10.52 20.95
CA GLY A 16 -33.46 11.12 20.22
C GLY A 16 -32.57 10.02 19.64
N THR A 17 -32.58 9.86 18.32
CA THR A 17 -31.61 9.01 17.62
C THR A 17 -30.27 9.75 17.57
N ALA A 18 -29.37 9.39 18.49
CA ALA A 18 -27.97 9.79 18.38
C ALA A 18 -27.35 9.05 17.19
N LEU A 19 -27.35 9.66 16.01
CA LEU A 19 -26.51 9.24 14.89
C LEU A 19 -25.07 9.60 15.24
N GLY A 20 -24.41 8.73 16.00
CA GLY A 20 -22.97 8.78 16.14
C GLY A 20 -22.34 8.31 14.84
N THR A 21 -21.80 9.25 14.05
CA THR A 21 -20.83 8.89 13.02
C THR A 21 -19.58 8.43 13.76
N ALA A 22 -19.30 7.12 13.77
CA ALA A 22 -17.98 6.63 14.10
C ALA A 22 -17.01 7.22 13.06
N GLY A 23 -16.26 8.26 13.44
CA GLY A 23 -15.13 8.70 12.64
C GLY A 23 -14.12 7.55 12.56
N PRO A 24 -13.38 7.40 11.45
CA PRO A 24 -12.34 6.38 11.39
C PRO A 24 -11.38 6.58 12.57
N SER A 25 -11.12 5.52 13.33
CA SER A 25 -10.04 5.55 14.31
C SER A 25 -8.74 5.61 13.53
N SER A 26 -8.14 6.80 13.41
CA SER A 26 -6.79 6.93 12.86
C SER A 26 -5.81 6.41 13.91
N ALA A 27 -5.60 5.09 13.92
CA ALA A 27 -4.28 4.58 14.24
C ALA A 27 -3.32 5.16 13.19
N ASP A 28 -2.07 5.41 13.58
CA ASP A 28 -0.98 5.73 12.65
C ASP A 28 -0.80 4.50 11.74
N GLN A 29 -1.65 4.41 10.71
CA GLN A 29 -1.92 3.16 10.02
C GLN A 29 -0.86 2.97 8.95
N VAL A 30 -0.10 1.90 9.11
CA VAL A 30 0.84 1.41 8.10
C VAL A 30 0.12 1.27 6.76
N MET A 31 0.79 1.72 5.69
CA MET A 31 0.24 1.73 4.34
C MET A 31 -0.42 0.40 3.95
N GLU A 32 -1.68 0.47 3.52
CA GLU A 32 -2.46 -0.66 3.05
C GLU A 32 -3.44 -0.20 1.96
N GLY A 33 -3.56 -0.98 0.89
CA GLY A 33 -4.58 -0.75 -0.13
C GLY A 33 -4.09 -0.96 -1.56
N ILE A 34 -4.83 -0.38 -2.50
CA ILE A 34 -4.56 -0.46 -3.94
C ILE A 34 -4.12 0.93 -4.43
N TYR A 35 -2.91 0.99 -4.96
CA TYR A 35 -2.24 2.22 -5.40
C TYR A 35 -1.94 2.15 -6.89
N LYS A 36 -1.88 3.33 -7.53
CA LYS A 36 -1.43 3.45 -8.90
C LYS A 36 0.04 3.85 -8.92
N PHE A 37 0.90 2.96 -9.39
CA PHE A 37 2.30 3.27 -9.64
C PHE A 37 2.43 4.01 -10.98
N ASN A 38 3.17 5.13 -10.96
CA ASN A 38 3.52 5.88 -12.15
C ASN A 38 5.00 6.28 -12.04
N ALA A 39 5.77 6.04 -13.09
CA ALA A 39 7.16 6.45 -13.19
C ALA A 39 7.45 6.97 -14.60
N PRO A 40 8.39 7.92 -14.76
CA PRO A 40 8.77 8.41 -16.09
C PRO A 40 9.22 7.28 -17.01
N GLY A 41 8.73 7.28 -18.26
CA GLY A 41 9.13 6.30 -19.27
C GLY A 41 8.52 4.90 -19.10
N LEU A 42 7.71 4.67 -18.07
CA LEU A 42 7.04 3.37 -17.82
C LEU A 42 5.52 3.50 -17.92
N PRO A 43 4.83 2.45 -18.41
CA PRO A 43 3.37 2.41 -18.32
C PRO A 43 2.92 2.34 -16.86
N PRO A 44 1.69 2.77 -16.55
CA PRO A 44 1.17 2.70 -15.18
C PRO A 44 0.93 1.25 -14.75
N ALA A 45 1.20 0.96 -13.48
CA ALA A 45 0.91 -0.32 -12.84
C ALA A 45 -0.01 -0.12 -11.62
N THR A 46 -0.63 -1.21 -11.18
CA THR A 46 -1.43 -1.28 -9.96
C THR A 46 -0.63 -2.01 -8.90
N TRP A 47 -0.39 -1.34 -7.77
CA TRP A 47 0.25 -1.93 -6.60
C TRP A 47 -0.81 -2.28 -5.57
N THR A 48 -0.89 -3.54 -5.20
CA THR A 48 -1.67 -3.99 -4.04
C THR A 48 -0.69 -4.18 -2.88
N ILE A 49 -0.91 -3.42 -1.81
CA ILE A 49 -0.03 -3.37 -0.64
C ILE A 49 -0.81 -3.85 0.57
N TYR A 50 -0.25 -4.81 1.31
CA TYR A 50 -0.78 -5.24 2.60
C TYR A 50 0.35 -5.38 3.63
N PRO A 51 0.18 -4.82 4.84
CA PRO A 51 1.19 -4.92 5.88
C PRO A 51 1.09 -6.24 6.64
N ILE A 52 2.25 -6.79 6.99
CA ILE A 52 2.39 -7.85 7.99
C ILE A 52 3.23 -7.29 9.13
N CYS A 53 2.59 -7.04 10.27
CA CYS A 53 3.22 -6.45 11.45
C CYS A 53 3.42 -7.48 12.55
N VAL A 54 4.57 -7.41 13.21
CA VAL A 54 4.79 -8.12 14.47
C VAL A 54 4.60 -7.11 15.60
N PRO A 55 3.72 -7.38 16.59
CA PRO A 55 3.52 -6.45 17.68
C PRO A 55 4.83 -6.26 18.42
N THR A 56 5.32 -5.02 18.53
CA THR A 56 6.41 -4.72 19.44
C THR A 56 5.84 -4.64 20.85
N VAL A 57 6.46 -5.34 21.79
CA VAL A 57 6.06 -5.25 23.19
C VAL A 57 6.31 -3.82 23.66
N GLY A 58 5.22 -3.08 23.92
CA GLY A 58 5.25 -1.93 24.81
C GLY A 58 5.49 -2.37 26.25
N ASP A 59 5.14 -1.56 27.26
CA ASP A 59 5.36 -1.82 28.70
C ASP A 59 4.66 -3.07 29.28
N LEU A 60 4.31 -4.04 28.44
CA LEU A 60 3.49 -5.23 28.64
C LEU A 60 1.99 -4.92 28.81
N ARG A 61 1.55 -3.65 28.73
CA ARG A 61 0.14 -3.28 28.81
C ARG A 61 -0.47 -2.86 27.47
N VAL A 62 0.34 -2.39 26.53
CA VAL A 62 -0.12 -1.96 25.19
C VAL A 62 0.85 -2.46 24.12
N PRO A 63 0.43 -3.24 23.12
CA PRO A 63 1.24 -3.52 21.95
C PRO A 63 1.47 -2.22 21.17
N LEU A 64 2.73 -1.91 20.89
CA LEU A 64 3.11 -0.78 20.04
C LEU A 64 3.17 -1.31 18.60
N GLU A 65 2.17 -0.97 17.80
CA GLU A 65 2.17 -1.22 16.36
C GLU A 65 2.96 -0.11 15.66
N LEU A 66 4.29 -0.22 15.72
CA LEU A 66 5.18 0.75 15.06
C LEU A 66 5.45 0.30 13.62
N PRO A 67 5.42 1.22 12.62
CA PRO A 67 5.70 0.88 11.23
C PRO A 67 7.03 0.15 11.01
N VAL A 68 8.03 0.41 11.85
CA VAL A 68 9.34 -0.26 11.81
C VAL A 68 9.28 -1.77 12.05
N ALA A 69 8.22 -2.26 12.69
CA ALA A 69 8.01 -3.69 12.97
C ALA A 69 7.14 -4.38 11.90
N CYS A 70 6.86 -3.69 10.80
CA CYS A 70 6.05 -4.20 9.71
C CYS A 70 6.88 -4.48 8.47
N THR A 71 6.40 -5.44 7.69
CA THR A 71 6.83 -5.70 6.32
C THR A 71 5.65 -5.43 5.40
N LEU A 72 5.81 -4.56 4.41
CA LEU A 72 4.80 -4.39 3.37
C LEU A 72 4.98 -5.45 2.31
N LYS A 73 3.93 -6.22 2.05
CA LYS A 73 3.87 -7.11 0.90
C LYS A 73 3.32 -6.31 -0.26
N VAL A 74 4.15 -6.09 -1.27
CA VAL A 74 3.83 -5.27 -2.44
C VAL A 74 3.68 -6.21 -3.64
N VAL A 75 2.54 -6.15 -4.30
CA VAL A 75 2.29 -6.88 -5.55
C VAL A 75 2.00 -5.86 -6.64
N SER A 76 2.86 -5.78 -7.63
CA SER A 76 2.70 -4.94 -8.81
C SER A 76 2.09 -5.75 -9.96
N SER A 77 1.09 -5.16 -10.62
CA SER A 77 0.39 -5.78 -11.74
C SER A 77 -0.01 -4.76 -12.81
N THR A 78 0.01 -5.18 -14.07
CA THR A 78 -0.50 -4.42 -15.22
C THR A 78 -1.68 -5.15 -15.85
N LYS A 79 -2.48 -4.45 -16.64
CA LYS A 79 -3.54 -5.07 -17.45
C LYS A 79 -2.99 -5.34 -18.85
N ASN A 80 -3.36 -6.48 -19.42
CA ASN A 80 -3.03 -6.87 -20.80
C ASN A 80 -1.51 -6.93 -21.04
N GLU A 81 -0.85 -7.95 -20.51
CA GLU A 81 0.60 -8.20 -20.50
C GLU A 81 1.18 -8.52 -21.90
N THR A 82 0.94 -7.65 -22.88
CA THR A 82 1.24 -7.89 -24.30
C THR A 82 2.59 -7.35 -24.73
N THR A 83 3.19 -6.45 -23.96
CA THR A 83 4.51 -5.84 -24.25
C THR A 83 5.50 -6.16 -23.16
N PHE A 84 6.80 -6.06 -23.47
CA PHE A 84 7.88 -6.25 -22.50
C PHE A 84 7.71 -5.30 -21.30
N GLU A 85 7.41 -4.02 -21.55
CA GLU A 85 7.27 -3.00 -20.51
C GLU A 85 6.14 -3.34 -19.54
N LEU A 86 5.00 -3.81 -20.03
CA LEU A 86 3.88 -4.22 -19.19
C LEU A 86 4.22 -5.47 -18.36
N ASN A 87 4.87 -6.46 -18.98
CA ASN A 87 5.31 -7.68 -18.30
C ASN A 87 6.34 -7.39 -17.21
N SER A 88 7.32 -6.52 -17.48
CA SER A 88 8.41 -6.16 -16.57
C SER A 88 7.94 -5.47 -15.28
N LEU A 89 6.69 -5.00 -15.25
CA LEU A 89 6.05 -4.39 -14.09
C LEU A 89 5.19 -5.36 -13.28
N ASN A 90 5.12 -6.64 -13.66
CA ASN A 90 4.42 -7.67 -12.89
C ASN A 90 5.40 -8.39 -11.97
N TRP A 91 5.33 -8.09 -10.67
CA TRP A 91 6.26 -8.64 -9.67
C TRP A 91 5.68 -8.56 -8.26
N GLY A 92 6.30 -9.29 -7.33
CA GLY A 92 6.03 -9.20 -5.91
C GLY A 92 7.31 -8.91 -5.12
N GLY A 93 7.19 -8.27 -3.96
CA GLY A 93 8.33 -7.98 -3.11
C GLY A 93 7.93 -7.56 -1.70
N ASP A 94 8.92 -7.58 -0.82
CA ASP A 94 8.77 -7.24 0.59
C ASP A 94 9.49 -5.90 0.84
N ALA A 95 8.74 -4.90 1.26
CA ALA A 95 9.27 -3.59 1.62
C ALA A 95 9.48 -3.48 3.13
N HIS A 96 10.63 -2.94 3.52
CA HIS A 96 10.99 -2.67 4.90
C HIS A 96 11.29 -1.18 5.09
N LEU A 97 10.87 -0.62 6.22
CA LEU A 97 11.11 0.79 6.53
C LEU A 97 12.59 1.01 6.87
N THR A 98 13.31 1.72 6.00
CA THR A 98 14.74 2.03 6.15
C THR A 98 14.98 3.51 5.94
N GLY A 99 15.51 4.20 6.95
CA GLY A 99 15.80 5.63 6.86
C GLY A 99 14.56 6.51 6.61
N GLY A 100 13.38 6.07 7.07
CA GLY A 100 12.11 6.77 6.88
C GLY A 100 11.39 6.48 5.57
N LEU A 101 11.95 5.64 4.70
CA LEU A 101 11.31 5.23 3.44
C LEU A 101 11.09 3.72 3.40
N TRP A 102 9.95 3.30 2.87
CA TRP A 102 9.70 1.91 2.54
C TRP A 102 10.58 1.51 1.36
N THR A 103 11.50 0.58 1.60
CA THR A 103 12.48 0.13 0.61
C THR A 103 12.23 -1.33 0.28
N LEU A 104 12.10 -1.65 -1.01
CA LEU A 104 12.05 -3.02 -1.51
C LEU A 104 13.00 -3.21 -2.68
N THR A 105 13.52 -4.42 -2.81
CA THR A 105 14.33 -4.85 -3.95
C THR A 105 13.69 -6.10 -4.55
N THR A 106 13.55 -6.12 -5.87
CA THR A 106 12.99 -7.25 -6.61
C THR A 106 13.93 -7.69 -7.72
N HIS A 107 14.12 -8.99 -7.84
CA HIS A 107 14.88 -9.61 -8.91
C HIS A 107 13.91 -9.98 -10.04
N LYS A 108 14.22 -9.52 -11.25
CA LYS A 108 13.40 -9.78 -12.43
C LYS A 108 14.22 -10.60 -13.41
N ASP A 109 13.83 -11.84 -13.62
CA ASP A 109 14.55 -12.74 -14.54
C ASP A 109 14.54 -12.20 -15.99
N GLU A 110 13.46 -11.53 -16.37
CA GLU A 110 13.26 -10.86 -17.66
C GLU A 110 13.03 -9.34 -17.47
N GLY A 111 13.93 -8.69 -16.75
CA GLY A 111 13.82 -7.27 -16.37
C GLY A 111 14.48 -6.28 -17.34
N PHE A 112 15.33 -6.75 -18.25
CA PHE A 112 16.04 -5.94 -19.22
C PHE A 112 15.79 -6.43 -20.66
N LEU A 113 15.48 -5.50 -21.58
CA LEU A 113 15.31 -5.79 -23.00
C LEU A 113 16.59 -5.40 -23.76
N CYS A 114 17.25 -6.39 -24.32
CA CYS A 114 18.48 -6.20 -25.06
C CYS A 114 18.24 -5.60 -26.45
N PRO A 115 19.26 -4.94 -27.05
CA PRO A 115 19.17 -4.41 -28.41
C PRO A 115 18.91 -5.48 -29.48
N ASP A 116 19.28 -6.73 -29.22
CA ASP A 116 19.03 -7.88 -30.09
C ASP A 116 17.63 -8.51 -29.90
N GLY A 117 16.83 -7.96 -28.97
CA GLY A 117 15.48 -8.43 -28.63
C GLY A 117 15.43 -9.55 -27.59
N SER A 118 16.58 -10.05 -27.10
CA SER A 118 16.63 -10.99 -25.98
C SER A 118 16.23 -10.32 -24.67
N ARG A 119 15.87 -11.13 -23.67
CA ARG A 119 15.49 -10.67 -22.34
C ARG A 119 16.50 -11.19 -21.33
N GLU A 120 16.96 -10.29 -20.48
CA GLU A 120 17.97 -10.57 -19.47
C GLU A 120 17.49 -10.07 -18.11
N SER A 121 18.21 -10.49 -17.06
CA SER A 121 17.79 -10.17 -15.70
C SER A 121 18.14 -8.73 -15.30
N SER A 122 17.27 -8.14 -14.47
CA SER A 122 17.53 -6.88 -13.78
C SER A 122 17.22 -6.98 -12.29
N VAL A 123 17.76 -6.03 -11.53
CA VAL A 123 17.43 -5.81 -10.13
C VAL A 123 16.85 -4.42 -9.99
N ASP A 124 15.61 -4.36 -9.52
CA ASP A 124 14.92 -3.10 -9.31
C ASP A 124 14.83 -2.79 -7.81
N THR A 125 15.13 -1.56 -7.45
CA THR A 125 14.96 -1.03 -6.08
C THR A 125 13.94 0.09 -6.10
N TYR A 126 12.96 0.01 -5.20
CA TYR A 126 11.95 1.05 -5.00
C TYR A 126 12.07 1.57 -3.57
N LYS A 127 12.05 2.89 -3.44
CA LYS A 127 12.04 3.60 -2.15
C LYS A 127 10.91 4.61 -2.16
N PHE A 128 9.95 4.52 -1.25
CA PHE A 128 8.80 5.42 -1.25
C PHE A 128 8.38 5.83 0.16
N ASP A 129 7.82 7.03 0.24
CA ASP A 129 7.22 7.61 1.43
C ASP A 129 5.72 7.31 1.43
N ASP A 130 5.19 6.82 2.55
CA ASP A 130 3.79 6.42 2.68
C ASP A 130 2.83 7.58 2.98
N VAL A 131 3.35 8.75 3.31
CA VAL A 131 2.58 9.97 3.53
C VAL A 131 2.45 10.78 2.24
N THR A 132 3.56 11.01 1.54
CA THR A 132 3.57 11.81 0.30
C THR A 132 3.26 10.99 -0.94
N LEU A 133 3.36 9.65 -0.86
CA LEU A 133 3.19 8.71 -1.97
C LEU A 133 4.18 8.97 -3.12
N THR A 134 5.37 9.47 -2.79
CA THR A 134 6.45 9.74 -3.74
C THR A 134 7.69 8.95 -3.40
N GLY A 135 8.54 8.70 -4.40
CA GLY A 135 9.69 7.85 -4.22
C GLY A 135 10.67 7.86 -5.39
N GLU A 136 11.66 6.98 -5.28
CA GLU A 136 12.67 6.70 -6.29
C GLU A 136 12.53 5.24 -6.75
N HIS A 137 12.76 5.03 -8.04
CA HIS A 137 12.89 3.72 -8.67
C HIS A 137 14.22 3.68 -9.41
N THR A 138 15.04 2.69 -9.09
CA THR A 138 16.27 2.38 -9.81
C THR A 138 16.16 0.98 -10.37
N SER A 139 16.55 0.79 -11.62
CA SER A 139 16.68 -0.52 -12.26
C SER A 139 18.12 -0.69 -12.67
N LEU A 140 18.72 -1.83 -12.33
CA LEU A 140 20.11 -2.15 -12.63
C LEU A 140 20.20 -3.48 -13.36
N HIS A 141 21.07 -3.56 -14.37
CA HIS A 141 21.44 -4.82 -15.03
C HIS A 141 22.96 -5.02 -15.04
N THR A 142 23.39 -6.28 -15.16
CA THR A 142 24.82 -6.60 -15.31
C THR A 142 25.28 -6.43 -16.76
N ALA A 143 26.55 -6.69 -17.04
CA ALA A 143 27.05 -6.71 -18.42
C ALA A 143 26.42 -7.90 -19.17
N VAL A 144 25.46 -7.62 -20.05
CA VAL A 144 24.69 -8.63 -20.80
C VAL A 144 24.48 -8.14 -22.23
N CYS A 145 24.33 -9.06 -23.19
CA CYS A 145 24.03 -8.76 -24.60
C CYS A 145 24.86 -7.61 -25.24
N GLY A 146 26.13 -7.48 -24.84
CA GLY A 146 27.04 -6.44 -25.35
C GLY A 146 26.85 -5.04 -24.74
N VAL A 147 25.95 -4.88 -23.77
CA VAL A 147 25.67 -3.65 -23.03
C VAL A 147 26.44 -3.67 -21.70
N GLN A 148 27.04 -2.53 -21.34
CA GLN A 148 27.72 -2.36 -20.04
C GLN A 148 26.69 -2.28 -18.90
N PRO A 149 27.06 -2.62 -17.65
CA PRO A 149 26.15 -2.51 -16.51
C PRO A 149 25.64 -1.07 -16.33
N GLY A 150 24.38 -0.94 -15.93
CA GLY A 150 23.72 0.34 -15.74
C GLY A 150 22.37 0.20 -15.08
#